data_AF-A0AA41SFA7-F1
#
_entry.id   AF-A0AA41SFA7-F1
#
_cell.length_a   1.000
_cell.length_b   1.000
_cell.length_c   1.000
_cell.angle_alpha   90.00
_cell.angle_beta   90.00
_cell.angle_gamma   90.00
#
_symmetry.space_group_name_H-M   'P 1'
#
loop_
_entity.id
_entity.type
_entity.pdbx_description
1 polymer ?
#
loop_
_entity_poly.entity_id
_entity_poly.type
_entity_poly.pdbx_seq_one_letter_code
_entity_poly.pdbx_strand_id
1 'polypeptide(L)'
;MDTRIQCETPFAKAGFLSRMSFWWLNPLMKKGKRKILEDDDIPLLRKIDRAETCYLLFMEQLKKQKQAKPSILWAIILCYWKEILIAGLFALLKVLSLSAGPLIVSAIIDVAEGKESFKHEGCILAVLLFFSKFIESLSQRQWYFRCRLLGVQLRALLSAAIYRKQLRLSNAAKAKRSAGEIISYVAVDCYRVGEFPYWLHQIWTACLQICLGLVIIYRAVGLASVAALVVIVLSVLCNSPLAKLQHKFHSKLVVLGQDKRLKAVSEAMVNMKVLKLYAWEMNFKSTIERLRKQELRFLKAVHLTRGSSLCLSYISPILASSATLVACYFIGVPLNAKNVFTFIATRRIVQEPVRLIPDIIGTVINAEVAFKRIKEFLAAPELECEKVRQIETTEQQKFAVFMSLCIFSWEGKSSIPTLRSINLEVKVGEKVAICGEVGAGKSTLLAAILGEVPKVEGTVQVYGKIAYVSQMAWIQSGSVQDNILFGCSMEKQRYHETIEKCSLLKDLEMLPFGDLTEIGERGINLSGGQKQRIQLARALYQDADIYLLDDPFSAVDAHTATSIFNEYILGALSGKTVLLVTHQVDFLSAFDSVL
;
A
#
# COMPACT_ATOMS: atom_id res chain seq x y z
N MET A 1 22.13 -14.96 -15.99
CA MET A 1 22.43 -14.17 -14.78
C MET A 1 23.54 -13.19 -15.14
N ASP A 2 23.18 -11.98 -15.57
CA ASP A 2 24.14 -10.89 -15.75
C ASP A 2 24.49 -10.32 -14.37
N THR A 3 25.63 -10.73 -13.82
CA THR A 3 26.19 -10.20 -12.58
C THR A 3 26.82 -8.83 -12.83
N ARG A 4 26.03 -7.84 -13.26
CA ARG A 4 26.39 -6.44 -13.01
C ARG A 4 26.04 -6.18 -11.56
N ILE A 5 27.06 -6.08 -10.70
CA ILE A 5 26.90 -5.71 -9.29
C ILE A 5 26.22 -4.34 -9.26
N GLN A 6 24.90 -4.32 -9.09
CA GLN A 6 24.16 -3.08 -8.92
C GLN A 6 24.63 -2.47 -7.60
N CYS A 7 25.38 -1.38 -7.69
CA CYS A 7 25.87 -0.67 -6.52
C CYS A 7 24.70 -0.07 -5.74
N GLU A 8 24.74 -0.21 -4.41
CA GLU A 8 23.85 0.56 -3.53
C GLU A 8 23.97 2.06 -3.80
N THR A 9 22.88 2.79 -3.52
CA THR A 9 22.83 4.24 -3.70
C THR A 9 24.05 4.94 -3.08
N PRO A 10 24.66 5.91 -3.80
CA PRO A 10 25.78 6.71 -3.27
C PRO A 10 25.47 7.37 -1.93
N PHE A 11 24.18 7.57 -1.62
CA PHE A 11 23.72 8.06 -0.32
C PHE A 11 24.17 7.19 0.86
N ALA A 12 24.30 5.88 0.68
CA ALA A 12 24.76 4.94 1.71
C ALA A 12 26.16 5.32 2.23
N LYS A 13 27.07 5.60 1.30
CA LYS A 13 28.49 5.87 1.57
C LYS A 13 28.83 7.37 1.61
N ALA A 14 27.86 8.24 1.34
CA ALA A 14 28.06 9.68 1.31
C ALA A 14 28.52 10.21 2.68
N GLY A 15 29.61 11.00 2.70
CA GLY A 15 30.03 11.75 3.88
C GLY A 15 29.04 12.85 4.28
N PHE A 16 29.27 13.46 5.44
CA PHE A 16 28.35 14.46 6.03
C PHE A 16 28.01 15.61 5.06
N LEU A 17 29.03 16.25 4.46
CA LEU A 17 28.84 17.36 3.51
C LEU A 17 28.02 16.96 2.29
N SER A 18 28.30 15.78 1.72
CA SER A 18 27.56 15.25 0.57
C SER A 18 26.10 14.96 0.92
N ARG A 19 25.82 14.43 2.13
CA ARG A 19 24.45 14.21 2.62
C ARG A 19 23.71 15.53 2.85
N MET A 20 24.39 16.52 3.42
CA MET A 20 23.80 17.84 3.71
C MET A 20 23.45 18.62 2.44
N SER A 21 24.32 18.57 1.42
CA SER A 21 24.16 19.29 0.15
C SER A 21 23.48 18.49 -0.97
N PHE A 22 23.12 17.23 -0.73
CA PHE A 22 22.58 16.31 -1.75
C PHE A 22 23.53 16.02 -2.93
N TRP A 23 24.83 16.25 -2.75
CA TRP A 23 25.84 16.07 -3.80
C TRP A 23 25.91 14.63 -4.35
N TRP A 24 25.53 13.65 -3.53
CA TRP A 24 25.49 12.23 -3.89
C TRP A 24 24.54 11.92 -5.05
N LEU A 25 23.61 12.83 -5.40
CA LEU A 25 22.69 12.68 -6.53
C LEU A 25 23.32 13.09 -7.88
N ASN A 26 24.39 13.89 -7.87
CA ASN A 26 25.02 14.44 -9.08
C ASN A 26 25.44 13.39 -10.12
N PRO A 27 25.99 12.20 -9.75
CA PRO A 27 26.31 11.17 -10.74
C PRO A 27 25.10 10.71 -11.55
N LEU A 28 23.95 10.50 -10.89
CA LEU A 28 22.71 10.06 -11.54
C LEU A 28 22.15 11.17 -12.44
N MET A 29 22.15 12.43 -11.97
CA MET A 29 21.70 13.58 -12.76
C MET A 29 22.56 13.79 -14.01
N LYS A 30 23.89 13.62 -13.89
CA LYS A 30 24.80 13.68 -15.04
C LYS A 30 24.54 12.56 -16.05
N LYS A 31 24.17 11.36 -15.57
CA LYS A 31 23.78 10.22 -16.42
C LYS A 31 22.47 10.50 -17.15
N GLY A 32 21.44 10.98 -16.45
CA GLY A 32 20.15 11.37 -17.02
C GLY A 32 20.22 12.55 -18.00
N LYS A 33 21.24 13.42 -17.87
CA LYS A 33 21.52 14.45 -18.88
C LYS A 33 22.05 13.86 -20.19
N ARG A 34 22.78 12.73 -20.14
CA ARG A 34 23.44 12.11 -21.29
C ARG A 34 22.57 11.07 -22.00
N LYS A 35 21.74 10.34 -21.25
CA LYS A 35 20.81 9.37 -21.80
C LYS A 35 19.51 9.33 -21.01
N ILE A 36 18.46 8.83 -21.65
CA ILE A 36 17.23 8.44 -20.96
C ILE A 36 17.59 7.34 -19.96
N LEU A 37 17.18 7.50 -18.71
CA LEU A 37 17.47 6.52 -17.66
C LEU A 37 16.59 5.29 -17.83
N GLU A 38 17.23 4.13 -17.78
CA GLU A 38 16.59 2.81 -17.74
C GLU A 38 16.59 2.26 -16.31
N ASP A 39 15.82 1.20 -16.04
CA ASP A 39 15.72 0.61 -14.69
C ASP A 39 17.09 0.15 -14.16
N ASP A 40 17.95 -0.36 -15.03
CA ASP A 40 19.33 -0.75 -14.71
C ASP A 40 20.24 0.41 -14.30
N ASP A 41 19.86 1.65 -14.61
CA ASP A 41 20.61 2.84 -14.22
C ASP A 41 20.27 3.34 -12.82
N ILE A 42 19.15 2.91 -12.26
CA ILE A 42 18.66 3.30 -10.95
C ILE A 42 19.42 2.49 -9.89
N PRO A 43 20.12 3.14 -8.93
CA PRO A 43 20.85 2.41 -7.92
C PRO A 43 19.93 1.70 -6.92
N LEU A 44 20.41 0.60 -6.34
CA LEU A 44 19.67 -0.12 -5.31
C LEU A 44 19.50 0.72 -4.03
N LEU A 45 18.40 0.48 -3.33
CA LEU A 45 18.14 1.06 -2.01
C LEU A 45 19.19 0.60 -0.98
N ARG A 46 19.47 1.46 0.00
CA ARG A 46 20.28 1.11 1.19
C ARG A 46 19.58 -0.04 1.92
N LYS A 47 20.33 -0.96 2.51
CA LYS A 47 19.77 -2.11 3.25
C LYS A 47 18.71 -1.70 4.29
N ILE A 48 18.98 -0.63 5.04
CA ILE A 48 18.06 -0.11 6.08
C ILE A 48 16.72 0.38 5.50
N ASP A 49 16.68 0.80 4.24
CA ASP A 49 15.47 1.31 3.59
C ASP A 49 14.65 0.20 2.89
N ARG A 50 15.14 -1.05 2.87
CA ARG A 50 14.46 -2.16 2.20
C ARG A 50 13.27 -2.64 3.03
N ALA A 51 12.21 -3.07 2.35
CA ALA A 51 10.95 -3.51 2.99
C ALA A 51 11.17 -4.62 4.04
N GLU A 52 12.06 -5.58 3.74
CA GLU A 52 12.41 -6.66 4.66
C GLU A 52 12.99 -6.14 5.98
N THR A 53 14.01 -5.29 5.91
CA THR A 53 14.67 -4.73 7.09
C THR A 53 13.71 -3.85 7.89
N CYS A 54 12.93 -3.00 7.24
CA CYS A 54 11.89 -2.20 7.91
C CYS A 54 10.89 -3.07 8.65
N TYR A 55 10.39 -4.15 8.01
CA TYR A 55 9.44 -5.07 8.62
C TYR A 55 10.04 -5.84 9.81
N LEU A 56 11.29 -6.33 9.69
CA LEU A 56 11.97 -7.05 10.78
C LEU A 56 12.19 -6.16 12.01
N LEU A 57 12.65 -4.91 11.81
CA LEU A 57 12.83 -3.94 12.91
C LEU A 57 11.53 -3.71 13.67
N PHE A 58 10.41 -3.59 12.96
CA PHE A 58 9.10 -3.43 13.60
C PHE A 58 8.63 -4.66 14.33
N MET A 59 8.80 -5.85 13.76
CA MET A 59 8.45 -7.08 14.45
C MET A 59 9.27 -7.26 15.73
N GLU A 60 10.55 -6.86 15.72
CA GLU A 60 11.39 -6.85 16.91
C GLU A 60 10.83 -5.90 17.98
N GLN A 61 10.47 -4.67 17.62
CA GLN A 61 9.89 -3.71 18.56
C GLN A 61 8.49 -4.12 19.05
N LEU A 62 7.68 -4.73 18.19
CA LEU A 62 6.36 -5.23 18.54
C LEU A 62 6.45 -6.38 19.55
N LYS A 63 7.40 -7.32 19.35
CA LYS A 63 7.65 -8.43 20.28
C LYS A 63 8.19 -7.97 21.64
N LYS A 64 8.95 -6.87 21.70
CA LYS A 64 9.45 -6.29 22.96
C LYS A 64 8.33 -5.72 23.84
N GLN A 65 7.15 -5.42 23.28
CA GLN A 65 6.02 -4.95 24.07
C GLN A 65 5.40 -6.11 24.86
N LYS A 66 5.62 -6.15 26.17
CA LYS A 66 5.08 -7.18 27.09
C LYS A 66 3.55 -7.10 27.31
N GLN A 67 2.84 -6.23 26.60
CA GLN A 67 1.41 -6.01 26.79
C GLN A 67 0.58 -7.05 26.04
N ALA A 68 -0.55 -7.47 26.63
CA ALA A 68 -1.49 -8.42 26.01
C ALA A 68 -2.06 -7.93 24.66
N LYS A 69 -2.07 -6.61 24.42
CA LYS A 69 -2.41 -5.97 23.14
C LYS A 69 -1.34 -4.94 22.79
N PRO A 70 -0.30 -5.31 22.01
CA PRO A 70 0.76 -4.38 21.67
C PRO A 70 0.22 -3.23 20.80
N SER A 71 0.70 -2.01 21.08
CA SER A 71 0.36 -0.81 20.32
C SER A 71 1.23 -0.71 19.07
N ILE A 72 0.61 -0.91 17.90
CA ILE A 72 1.24 -0.77 16.58
C ILE A 72 1.84 0.63 16.41
N LEU A 73 1.14 1.68 16.85
CA LEU A 73 1.60 3.06 16.73
C LEU A 73 2.90 3.28 17.53
N TRP A 74 2.93 2.76 18.76
CA TRP A 74 4.09 2.92 19.62
C TRP A 74 5.30 2.13 19.10
N ALA A 75 5.08 0.93 18.56
CA ALA A 75 6.14 0.16 17.91
C ALA A 75 6.75 0.94 16.73
N ILE A 76 5.92 1.59 15.90
CA ILE A 76 6.38 2.43 14.78
C ILE A 76 7.20 3.62 15.29
N ILE A 77 6.72 4.34 16.32
CA ILE A 77 7.44 5.47 16.91
C ILE A 77 8.80 5.02 17.44
N LEU A 78 8.86 3.90 18.16
CA LEU A 78 10.11 3.33 18.68
C LEU A 78 11.08 2.87 17.58
N CYS A 79 10.59 2.48 16.40
CA CYS A 79 11.48 2.14 15.27
C CYS A 79 12.23 3.37 14.74
N TYR A 80 11.56 4.53 14.69
CA TYR A 80 12.05 5.70 13.97
C TYR A 80 12.28 6.95 14.83
N TRP A 81 12.23 6.84 16.17
CA TRP A 81 12.30 7.99 17.08
C TRP A 81 13.51 8.91 16.86
N LYS A 82 14.68 8.34 16.55
CA LYS A 82 15.91 9.11 16.27
C LYS A 82 15.76 10.00 15.04
N GLU A 83 15.20 9.44 13.96
CA GLU A 83 15.00 10.17 12.70
C GLU A 83 13.89 11.24 12.84
N ILE A 84 12.83 10.94 13.60
CA ILE A 84 11.78 11.93 13.95
C ILE A 84 12.39 13.10 14.71
N LEU A 85 13.25 12.84 15.70
CA LEU A 85 13.90 13.88 16.50
C LEU A 85 14.85 14.74 15.65
N ILE A 86 15.67 14.12 14.80
CA ILE A 86 16.59 14.84 13.90
C ILE A 86 15.82 15.69 12.88
N ALA A 87 14.76 15.14 12.29
CA ALA A 87 13.90 15.90 11.38
C ALA A 87 13.24 17.09 12.09
N GLY A 88 12.82 16.90 13.35
CA GLY A 88 12.28 17.96 14.19
C GLY A 88 13.28 19.08 14.49
N LEU A 89 14.55 18.74 14.75
CA LEU A 89 15.62 19.74 14.94
C LEU A 89 15.79 20.63 13.70
N PHE A 90 15.82 20.05 12.50
CA PHE A 90 15.89 20.83 11.26
C PHE A 90 14.64 21.69 11.03
N ALA A 91 13.46 21.16 11.35
CA ALA A 91 12.22 21.93 11.29
C ALA A 91 12.27 23.15 12.23
N LEU A 92 12.82 22.99 13.44
CA LEU A 92 13.02 24.07 14.41
C LEU A 92 14.00 25.12 13.90
N LEU A 93 15.19 24.68 13.44
CA LEU A 93 16.22 25.57 12.89
C LEU A 93 15.71 26.39 11.70
N LYS A 94 14.88 25.77 10.84
CA LYS A 94 14.21 26.46 9.74
C LYS A 94 13.30 27.58 10.27
N VAL A 95 12.47 27.30 11.28
CA VAL A 95 11.51 28.30 11.81
C VAL A 95 12.26 29.46 12.48
N LEU A 96 13.26 29.16 13.30
CA LEU A 96 14.06 30.18 13.98
C LEU A 96 14.80 31.08 12.98
N SER A 97 15.43 30.49 11.96
CA SER A 97 16.15 31.25 10.93
C SER A 97 15.21 32.10 10.07
N LEU A 98 14.04 31.56 9.72
CA LEU A 98 13.01 32.30 9.00
C LEU A 98 12.52 33.52 9.80
N SER A 99 12.26 33.35 11.10
CA SER A 99 11.80 34.42 12.01
C SER A 99 12.89 35.44 12.33
N ALA A 100 14.18 35.08 12.25
CA ALA A 100 15.29 36.02 12.43
C ALA A 100 15.39 37.01 11.26
N GLY A 101 14.98 36.63 10.04
CA GLY A 101 15.10 37.45 8.84
C GLY A 101 14.55 38.89 8.97
N PRO A 102 13.28 39.10 9.35
CA PRO A 102 12.74 40.45 9.55
C PRO A 102 13.48 41.27 10.59
N LEU A 103 14.00 40.65 11.67
CA LEU A 103 14.75 41.35 12.72
C LEU A 103 16.11 41.82 12.21
N ILE A 104 16.80 40.99 11.43
CA ILE A 104 18.09 41.36 10.82
C ILE A 104 17.90 42.48 9.81
N VAL A 105 16.86 42.40 8.97
CA VAL A 105 16.51 43.48 8.03
C VAL A 105 16.16 44.77 8.77
N SER A 106 15.45 44.67 9.90
CA SER A 106 15.14 45.81 10.78
C SER A 106 16.41 46.54 11.23
N ALA A 107 17.42 45.79 11.70
CA ALA A 107 18.70 46.34 12.12
C ALA A 107 19.52 46.94 10.96
N ILE A 108 19.47 46.33 9.78
CA ILE A 108 20.11 46.88 8.57
C ILE A 108 19.50 48.23 8.19
N ILE A 109 18.17 48.39 8.34
CA ILE A 109 17.50 49.67 8.07
C ILE A 109 17.94 50.74 9.08
N ASP A 110 18.08 50.42 10.37
CA ASP A 110 18.60 51.38 11.36
C ASP A 110 20.02 51.86 11.00
N VAL A 111 20.89 50.94 10.61
CA VAL A 111 22.25 51.25 10.11
C VAL A 111 22.19 52.17 8.88
N ALA A 112 21.33 51.87 7.91
CA ALA A 112 21.15 52.68 6.71
C ALA A 112 20.57 54.09 7.00
N GLU A 113 19.81 54.24 8.08
CA GLU A 113 19.32 55.54 8.59
C GLU A 113 20.39 56.31 9.40
N GLY A 114 21.61 55.79 9.52
CA GLY A 114 22.72 56.45 10.22
C GLY A 114 22.79 56.15 11.72
N LYS A 115 22.03 55.18 12.23
CA LYS A 115 22.05 54.75 13.65
C LYS A 115 23.05 53.61 13.86
N GLU A 116 24.27 53.78 13.37
CA GLU A 116 25.34 52.79 13.55
C GLU A 116 25.90 52.86 14.97
N SER A 117 25.96 51.70 15.65
CA SER A 117 26.59 51.54 16.95
C SER A 117 28.11 51.40 16.83
N PHE A 118 28.61 50.83 15.73
CA PHE A 118 30.05 50.69 15.44
C PHE A 118 30.35 50.58 13.94
N LYS A 119 31.59 50.93 13.54
CA LYS A 119 32.07 51.15 12.15
C LYS A 119 31.83 50.03 11.13
N HIS A 120 31.55 48.80 11.57
CA HIS A 120 31.37 47.63 10.70
C HIS A 120 30.05 46.89 10.94
N GLU A 121 29.09 47.52 11.62
CA GLU A 121 27.82 46.89 11.97
C GLU A 121 27.04 46.40 10.74
N GLY A 122 26.94 47.23 9.69
CA GLY A 122 26.26 46.85 8.45
C GLY A 122 26.87 45.61 7.78
N CYS A 123 28.20 45.51 7.74
CA CYS A 123 28.89 44.33 7.18
C CYS A 123 28.59 43.07 7.98
N ILE A 124 28.61 43.15 9.33
CA ILE A 124 28.31 42.01 10.20
C ILE A 124 26.85 41.57 10.03
N LEU A 125 25.90 42.51 9.96
CA LEU A 125 24.49 42.21 9.74
C LEU A 125 24.22 41.56 8.37
N ALA A 126 24.93 42.00 7.32
CA ALA A 126 24.83 41.38 6.00
C ALA A 126 25.35 39.92 6.01
N VAL A 127 26.49 39.68 6.66
CA VAL A 127 27.03 38.32 6.85
C VAL A 127 26.08 37.46 7.67
N LEU A 128 25.50 38.02 8.74
CA LEU A 128 24.52 37.34 9.57
C LEU A 128 23.25 36.96 8.77
N LEU A 129 22.76 37.86 7.93
CA LEU A 129 21.62 37.60 7.05
C LEU A 129 21.92 36.46 6.06
N PHE A 130 23.12 36.45 5.47
CA PHE A 130 23.56 35.38 4.58
C PHE A 130 23.56 34.02 5.28
N PHE A 131 24.20 33.92 6.45
CA PHE A 131 24.23 32.66 7.21
C PHE A 131 22.85 32.24 7.70
N SER A 132 22.01 33.18 8.15
CA SER A 132 20.62 32.91 8.53
C SER A 132 19.84 32.28 7.36
N LYS A 133 19.95 32.87 6.15
CA LYS A 133 19.29 32.34 4.95
C LYS A 133 19.87 31.01 4.48
N PHE A 134 21.17 30.80 4.64
CA PHE A 134 21.82 29.52 4.36
C PHE A 134 21.29 28.42 5.29
N ILE A 135 21.23 28.69 6.60
CA ILE A 135 20.70 27.74 7.61
C ILE A 135 19.21 27.46 7.35
N GLU A 136 18.41 28.48 7.05
CA GLU A 136 17.00 28.32 6.68
C GLU A 136 16.86 27.34 5.50
N SER A 137 17.61 27.59 4.43
CA SER A 137 17.56 26.82 3.19
C SER A 137 18.03 25.37 3.37
N LEU A 138 19.15 25.17 4.07
CA LEU A 138 19.68 23.84 4.38
C LEU A 138 18.72 23.05 5.26
N SER A 139 18.24 23.67 6.34
CA SER A 139 17.37 23.03 7.31
C SER A 139 16.03 22.64 6.70
N GLN A 140 15.45 23.50 5.85
CA GLN A 140 14.21 23.18 5.12
C GLN A 140 14.37 21.94 4.25
N ARG A 141 15.46 21.84 3.47
CA ARG A 141 15.69 20.69 2.57
C ARG A 141 15.96 19.41 3.35
N GLN A 142 16.74 19.49 4.43
CA GLN A 142 17.04 18.34 5.28
C GLN A 142 15.79 17.83 6.02
N TRP A 143 15.00 18.72 6.58
CA TRP A 143 13.71 18.39 7.18
C TRP A 143 12.78 17.71 6.15
N TYR A 144 12.61 18.32 4.97
CA TYR A 144 11.75 17.76 3.93
C TYR A 144 12.20 16.36 3.50
N PHE A 145 13.49 16.20 3.16
CA PHE A 145 14.03 14.90 2.72
C PHE A 145 13.88 13.81 3.79
N ARG A 146 14.22 14.10 5.05
CA ARG A 146 14.14 13.11 6.13
C ARG A 146 12.71 12.67 6.41
N CYS A 147 11.77 13.61 6.47
CA CYS A 147 10.35 13.28 6.64
C CYS A 147 9.83 12.42 5.48
N ARG A 148 10.22 12.73 4.24
CA ARG A 148 9.81 11.96 3.05
C ARG A 148 10.41 10.56 3.03
N LEU A 149 11.68 10.43 3.39
CA LEU A 149 12.36 9.15 3.50
C LEU A 149 11.70 8.27 4.58
N LEU A 150 11.43 8.83 5.76
CA LEU A 150 10.73 8.13 6.83
C LEU A 150 9.31 7.71 6.40
N GLY A 151 8.62 8.56 5.65
CA GLY A 151 7.32 8.25 5.07
C GLY A 151 7.34 7.04 4.12
N VAL A 152 8.35 6.96 3.26
CA VAL A 152 8.55 5.81 2.36
C VAL A 152 8.89 4.54 3.13
N GLN A 153 9.76 4.62 4.15
CA GLN A 153 10.07 3.49 5.03
C GLN A 153 8.83 2.97 5.76
N LEU A 154 8.00 3.89 6.28
CA LEU A 154 6.74 3.56 6.94
C LEU A 154 5.74 2.91 5.97
N ARG A 155 5.65 3.39 4.74
CA ARG A 155 4.82 2.77 3.70
C ARG A 155 5.30 1.35 3.37
N ALA A 156 6.61 1.15 3.19
CA ALA A 156 7.19 -0.16 2.87
C ALA A 156 6.93 -1.16 4.00
N LEU A 157 7.13 -0.72 5.25
CA LEU A 157 6.79 -1.46 6.45
C LEU A 157 5.31 -1.91 6.47
N LEU A 158 4.38 -0.96 6.38
CA LEU A 158 2.95 -1.25 6.49
C LEU A 158 2.48 -2.15 5.34
N SER A 159 3.02 -1.94 4.13
CA SER A 159 2.72 -2.79 2.97
C SER A 159 3.18 -4.23 3.20
N ALA A 160 4.38 -4.43 3.72
CA ALA A 160 4.89 -5.76 4.06
C ALA A 160 4.08 -6.44 5.18
N ALA A 161 3.67 -5.68 6.20
CA ALA A 161 2.81 -6.17 7.28
C ALA A 161 1.42 -6.58 6.78
N ILE A 162 0.79 -5.76 5.94
CA ILE A 162 -0.52 -6.05 5.32
C ILE A 162 -0.41 -7.30 4.44
N TYR A 163 0.63 -7.40 3.60
CA TYR A 163 0.82 -8.56 2.72
C TYR A 163 0.99 -9.86 3.53
N ARG A 164 1.83 -9.86 4.57
CA ARG A 164 2.00 -11.04 5.44
C ARG A 164 0.72 -11.39 6.20
N LYS A 165 -0.05 -10.38 6.65
CA LYS A 165 -1.34 -10.60 7.31
C LYS A 165 -2.36 -11.20 6.35
N GLN A 166 -2.43 -10.72 5.11
CA GLN A 166 -3.37 -11.20 4.10
C GLN A 166 -3.22 -12.70 3.83
N LEU A 167 -1.98 -13.22 3.83
CA LEU A 167 -1.68 -14.63 3.63
C LEU A 167 -2.12 -15.54 4.79
N ARG A 168 -2.44 -14.97 5.95
CA ARG A 168 -2.82 -15.71 7.17
C ARG A 168 -4.24 -15.45 7.63
N LEU A 169 -4.98 -14.60 6.92
CA LEU A 169 -6.30 -14.15 7.33
C LEU A 169 -7.31 -15.30 7.29
N SER A 170 -8.20 -15.40 8.30
CA SER A 170 -9.26 -16.42 8.28
C SER A 170 -10.25 -16.19 7.14
N ASN A 171 -10.86 -17.26 6.63
CA ASN A 171 -11.82 -17.18 5.53
C ASN A 171 -13.04 -16.32 5.87
N ALA A 172 -13.52 -16.36 7.12
CA ALA A 172 -14.59 -15.46 7.59
C ALA A 172 -14.17 -13.98 7.59
N ALA A 173 -12.91 -13.67 7.94
CA ALA A 173 -12.40 -12.30 7.89
C ALA A 173 -12.08 -11.82 6.47
N LYS A 174 -11.75 -12.76 5.57
CA LYS A 174 -11.53 -12.54 4.14
C LYS A 174 -12.86 -12.27 3.41
N ALA A 175 -13.93 -13.01 3.72
CA ALA A 175 -15.25 -12.79 3.13
C ALA A 175 -15.82 -11.40 3.45
N LYS A 176 -15.52 -10.85 4.64
CA LYS A 176 -15.94 -9.49 5.05
C LYS A 176 -15.22 -8.36 4.32
N ARG A 177 -14.12 -8.64 3.61
CA ARG A 177 -13.25 -7.62 3.02
C ARG A 177 -12.98 -7.94 1.56
N SER A 178 -13.34 -7.01 0.69
CA SER A 178 -13.10 -7.17 -0.74
C SER A 178 -11.60 -7.08 -1.07
N ALA A 179 -11.18 -7.74 -2.15
CA ALA A 179 -9.80 -7.60 -2.66
C ALA A 179 -9.46 -6.12 -2.98
N GLY A 180 -10.45 -5.34 -3.45
CA GLY A 180 -10.30 -3.92 -3.70
C GLY A 180 -10.00 -3.09 -2.45
N GLU A 181 -10.59 -3.44 -1.30
CA GLU A 181 -10.29 -2.77 -0.03
C GLU A 181 -8.85 -3.04 0.43
N ILE A 182 -8.35 -4.26 0.26
CA ILE A 182 -6.96 -4.61 0.62
C ILE A 182 -5.97 -3.84 -0.26
N ILE A 183 -6.24 -3.76 -1.57
CA ILE A 183 -5.45 -2.93 -2.50
C ILE A 183 -5.49 -1.47 -2.06
N SER A 184 -6.65 -0.96 -1.63
CA SER A 184 -6.79 0.39 -1.10
C SER A 184 -5.95 0.61 0.18
N TYR A 185 -5.85 -0.38 1.07
CA TYR A 185 -4.99 -0.27 2.25
C TYR A 185 -3.52 -0.04 1.88
N VAL A 186 -3.01 -0.79 0.88
CA VAL A 186 -1.60 -0.70 0.45
C VAL A 186 -1.35 0.55 -0.41
N ALA A 187 -2.22 0.83 -1.37
CA ALA A 187 -2.01 1.91 -2.35
C ALA A 187 -2.32 3.30 -1.78
N VAL A 188 -3.37 3.42 -0.95
CA VAL A 188 -3.90 4.71 -0.47
C VAL A 188 -3.60 4.93 1.00
N ASP A 189 -3.97 3.99 1.87
CA ASP A 189 -3.88 4.21 3.32
C ASP A 189 -2.42 4.22 3.80
N CYS A 190 -1.58 3.29 3.33
CA CYS A 190 -0.15 3.29 3.66
C CYS A 190 0.54 4.58 3.17
N TYR A 191 0.10 5.14 2.03
CA TYR A 191 0.60 6.42 1.54
C TYR A 191 0.18 7.57 2.48
N ARG A 192 -1.11 7.66 2.85
CA ARG A 192 -1.62 8.69 3.77
C ARG A 192 -0.91 8.66 5.13
N VAL A 193 -0.67 7.47 5.66
CA VAL A 193 0.09 7.29 6.90
C VAL A 193 1.56 7.66 6.71
N GLY A 194 2.15 7.32 5.56
CA GLY A 194 3.51 7.71 5.18
C GLY A 194 3.72 9.23 5.04
N GLU A 195 2.67 9.99 4.70
CA GLU A 195 2.76 11.47 4.62
C GLU A 195 2.76 12.14 6.00
N PHE A 196 2.21 11.47 7.03
CA PHE A 196 2.01 12.03 8.37
C PHE A 196 3.27 12.63 9.02
N PRO A 197 4.47 12.04 8.93
CA PRO A 197 5.67 12.60 9.57
C PRO A 197 6.00 14.04 9.16
N TYR A 198 5.80 14.39 7.89
CA TYR A 198 5.98 15.77 7.42
C TYR A 198 4.98 16.71 8.08
N TRP A 199 3.70 16.32 8.07
CA TRP A 199 2.61 17.11 8.63
C TRP A 199 2.67 17.23 10.16
N LEU A 200 3.15 16.19 10.85
CA LEU A 200 3.41 16.22 12.29
C LEU A 200 4.34 17.38 12.65
N HIS A 201 5.45 17.53 11.93
CA HIS A 201 6.36 18.64 12.16
C HIS A 201 5.76 19.98 11.72
N GLN A 202 4.92 19.99 10.69
CA GLN A 202 4.22 21.18 10.25
C GLN A 202 3.26 21.74 11.32
N ILE A 203 2.61 20.90 12.15
CA ILE A 203 1.67 21.35 13.19
C ILE A 203 2.36 22.26 14.20
N TRP A 204 3.39 21.76 14.90
CA TRP A 204 4.03 22.53 15.96
C TRP A 204 4.90 23.66 15.40
N THR A 205 5.50 23.49 14.22
CA THR A 205 6.25 24.58 13.57
C THR A 205 5.33 25.71 13.12
N ALA A 206 4.12 25.42 12.64
CA ALA A 206 3.13 26.45 12.30
C ALA A 206 2.72 27.23 13.54
N CYS A 207 2.44 26.55 14.66
CA CYS A 207 2.14 27.22 15.94
C CYS A 207 3.30 28.12 16.38
N LEU A 208 4.52 27.59 16.40
CA LEU A 208 5.71 28.35 16.78
C LEU A 208 5.95 29.56 15.85
N GLN A 209 5.80 29.38 14.54
CA GLN A 209 5.98 30.43 13.54
C GLN A 209 4.94 31.55 13.70
N ILE A 210 3.68 31.21 14.00
CA ILE A 210 2.63 32.20 14.30
C ILE A 210 2.96 32.96 15.59
N CYS A 211 3.33 32.25 16.67
CA CYS A 211 3.70 32.89 17.94
C CYS A 211 4.88 33.86 17.80
N LEU A 212 5.98 33.42 17.18
CA LEU A 212 7.14 34.27 16.94
C LEU A 212 6.79 35.47 16.04
N GLY A 213 6.00 35.26 14.99
CA GLY A 213 5.58 36.32 14.10
C GLY A 213 4.68 37.36 14.78
N LEU A 214 3.75 36.94 15.64
CA LEU A 214 2.91 37.85 16.42
C LEU A 214 3.75 38.70 17.39
N VAL A 215 4.74 38.10 18.06
CA VAL A 215 5.67 38.83 18.92
C VAL A 215 6.46 39.88 18.14
N ILE A 216 6.97 39.53 16.96
CA ILE A 216 7.72 40.47 16.11
C ILE A 216 6.81 41.59 15.57
N ILE A 217 5.58 41.27 15.16
CA ILE A 217 4.59 42.27 14.71
C ILE A 217 4.26 43.24 15.85
N TYR A 218 4.01 42.72 17.06
CA TYR A 218 3.73 43.55 18.23
C TYR A 218 4.91 44.45 18.59
N ARG A 219 6.15 43.96 18.47
CA ARG A 219 7.35 44.80 18.68
C ARG A 219 7.51 45.89 17.63
N ALA A 220 7.13 45.64 16.37
CA ALA A 220 7.27 46.61 15.30
C ALA A 220 6.18 47.70 15.32
N VAL A 221 4.96 47.36 15.73
CA VAL A 221 3.78 48.20 15.51
C VAL A 221 2.91 48.41 16.78
N GLY A 222 3.26 47.79 17.91
CA GLY A 222 2.55 47.94 19.18
C GLY A 222 1.08 47.52 19.09
N LEU A 223 0.20 48.26 19.76
CA LEU A 223 -1.25 47.98 19.80
C LEU A 223 -1.93 47.98 18.42
N ALA A 224 -1.36 48.64 17.41
CA ALA A 224 -1.89 48.60 16.05
C ALA A 224 -1.82 47.18 15.42
N SER A 225 -1.05 46.24 16.01
CA SER A 225 -1.07 44.82 15.61
C SER A 225 -2.45 44.17 15.75
N VAL A 226 -3.30 44.67 16.65
CA VAL A 226 -4.67 44.17 16.85
C VAL A 226 -5.51 44.37 15.58
N ALA A 227 -5.33 45.49 14.86
CA ALA A 227 -6.00 45.73 13.59
C ALA A 227 -5.63 44.66 12.53
N ALA A 228 -4.34 44.31 12.45
CA ALA A 228 -3.87 43.22 11.57
C ALA A 228 -4.53 41.88 11.93
N LEU A 229 -4.57 41.56 13.22
CA LEU A 229 -5.13 40.32 13.73
C LEU A 229 -6.64 40.23 13.44
N VAL A 230 -7.39 41.31 13.64
CA VAL A 230 -8.83 41.38 13.31
C VAL A 230 -9.05 41.11 11.82
N VAL A 231 -8.27 41.74 10.94
CA VAL A 231 -8.42 41.51 9.49
C VAL A 231 -8.05 40.07 9.11
N ILE A 232 -7.03 39.47 9.73
CA ILE A 232 -6.69 38.06 9.50
C ILE A 232 -7.83 37.15 9.95
N VAL A 233 -8.39 37.37 11.14
CA VAL A 233 -9.53 36.59 11.66
C VAL A 233 -10.75 36.74 10.77
N LEU A 234 -11.11 37.96 10.37
CA LEU A 234 -12.21 38.22 9.43
C LEU A 234 -11.97 37.52 8.09
N SER A 235 -10.74 37.56 7.58
CA SER A 235 -10.37 36.89 6.32
C SER A 235 -10.54 35.36 6.41
N VAL A 236 -10.21 34.76 7.55
CA VAL A 236 -10.45 33.33 7.80
C VAL A 236 -11.94 33.03 7.88
N LEU A 237 -12.72 33.86 8.60
CA LEU A 237 -14.18 33.72 8.71
C LEU A 237 -14.88 33.85 7.34
N CYS A 238 -14.48 34.82 6.52
CA CYS A 238 -14.99 35.00 5.16
C CYS A 238 -14.61 33.85 4.21
N ASN A 239 -13.41 33.27 4.36
CA ASN A 239 -12.99 32.12 3.56
C ASN A 239 -13.66 30.81 3.98
N SER A 240 -14.05 30.66 5.25
CA SER A 240 -14.64 29.42 5.79
C SER A 240 -15.87 28.88 5.02
N PRO A 241 -16.91 29.66 4.72
CA PRO A 241 -18.06 29.15 3.96
C PRO A 241 -17.67 28.73 2.54
N LEU A 242 -16.75 29.46 1.92
CA LEU A 242 -16.25 29.19 0.58
C LEU A 242 -15.41 27.90 0.56
N ALA A 243 -14.58 27.68 1.58
CA ALA A 243 -13.83 26.45 1.78
C ALA A 243 -14.75 25.24 2.02
N LYS A 244 -15.82 25.39 2.82
CA LYS A 244 -16.84 24.34 3.02
C LYS A 244 -17.55 23.99 1.71
N LEU A 245 -17.90 24.99 0.91
CA LEU A 245 -18.54 24.80 -0.38
C LEU A 245 -17.58 24.12 -1.39
N GLN A 246 -16.32 24.55 -1.42
CA GLN A 246 -15.26 23.92 -2.21
C GLN A 246 -15.09 22.45 -1.82
N HIS A 247 -15.01 22.13 -0.51
CA HIS A 247 -14.91 20.75 -0.04
C HIS A 247 -16.12 19.91 -0.45
N LYS A 248 -17.35 20.46 -0.34
CA LYS A 248 -18.59 19.78 -0.78
C LYS A 248 -18.61 19.49 -2.28
N PHE A 249 -18.13 20.41 -3.12
CA PHE A 249 -18.05 20.15 -4.57
C PHE A 249 -16.90 19.22 -4.92
N HIS A 250 -15.76 19.31 -4.23
CA HIS A 250 -14.64 18.40 -4.43
C HIS A 250 -15.01 16.96 -4.05
N SER A 251 -15.68 16.74 -2.93
CA SER A 251 -16.15 15.40 -2.54
C SER A 251 -17.16 14.83 -3.54
N LYS A 252 -18.10 15.65 -4.04
CA LYS A 252 -19.02 15.24 -5.11
C LYS A 252 -18.29 14.95 -6.43
N LEU A 253 -17.28 15.72 -6.79
CA LEU A 253 -16.47 15.49 -7.99
C LEU A 253 -15.79 14.12 -7.93
N VAL A 254 -15.14 13.80 -6.80
CA VAL A 254 -14.44 12.52 -6.60
C VAL A 254 -15.44 11.36 -6.61
N VAL A 255 -16.43 11.38 -5.71
CA VAL A 255 -17.33 10.23 -5.48
C VAL A 255 -18.37 10.05 -6.61
N LEU A 256 -19.03 11.13 -7.03
CA LEU A 256 -20.13 11.03 -8.00
C LEU A 256 -19.66 11.17 -9.45
N GLY A 257 -18.50 11.77 -9.68
CA GLY A 257 -17.92 11.97 -11.01
C GLY A 257 -16.83 10.95 -11.33
N GLN A 258 -15.67 11.10 -10.69
CA GLN A 258 -14.46 10.35 -11.03
C GLN A 258 -14.58 8.85 -10.73
N ASP A 259 -14.98 8.46 -9.53
CA ASP A 259 -15.05 7.06 -9.12
C ASP A 259 -16.06 6.28 -9.97
N LYS A 260 -17.26 6.83 -10.19
CA LYS A 260 -18.27 6.20 -11.04
C LYS A 260 -17.80 6.03 -12.48
N ARG A 261 -17.13 7.03 -13.05
CA ARG A 261 -16.59 6.95 -14.42
C ARG A 261 -15.45 5.95 -14.52
N LEU A 262 -14.50 5.99 -13.57
CA LEU A 262 -13.37 5.05 -13.52
C LEU A 262 -13.85 3.61 -13.35
N LYS A 263 -14.86 3.38 -12.49
CA LYS A 263 -15.48 2.07 -12.33
C LYS A 263 -16.11 1.58 -13.64
N ALA A 264 -16.93 2.39 -14.31
CA ALA A 264 -17.54 2.02 -15.58
C ALA A 264 -16.51 1.73 -16.69
N VAL A 265 -15.42 2.52 -16.76
CA VAL A 265 -14.31 2.28 -17.69
C VAL A 265 -13.58 0.98 -17.38
N SER A 266 -13.30 0.73 -16.10
CA SER A 266 -12.64 -0.52 -15.66
C SER A 266 -13.49 -1.74 -15.97
N GLU A 267 -14.79 -1.70 -15.69
CA GLU A 267 -15.73 -2.78 -15.98
C GLU A 267 -15.81 -3.06 -17.49
N ALA A 268 -15.81 -2.02 -18.32
CA ALA A 268 -15.79 -2.15 -19.77
C ALA A 268 -14.47 -2.78 -20.29
N MET A 269 -13.33 -2.39 -19.73
CA MET A 269 -12.01 -2.93 -20.13
C MET A 269 -11.87 -4.40 -19.73
N VAL A 270 -12.28 -4.75 -18.50
CA VAL A 270 -12.23 -6.14 -18.01
C VAL A 270 -13.12 -7.05 -18.86
N ASN A 271 -14.29 -6.56 -19.28
CA ASN A 271 -15.26 -7.35 -20.04
C ASN A 271 -15.25 -7.04 -21.56
N MET A 272 -14.16 -6.47 -22.09
CA MET A 272 -14.10 -5.96 -23.47
C MET A 272 -14.50 -7.01 -24.51
N LYS A 273 -14.08 -8.28 -24.32
CA LYS A 273 -14.44 -9.38 -25.22
C LYS A 273 -15.95 -9.61 -25.28
N VAL A 274 -16.63 -9.53 -24.15
CA VAL A 274 -18.09 -9.70 -24.04
C VAL A 274 -18.81 -8.50 -24.68
N LEU A 275 -18.33 -7.28 -24.41
CA LEU A 275 -18.89 -6.07 -25.01
C LEU A 275 -18.79 -6.11 -26.55
N LYS A 276 -17.65 -6.57 -27.09
CA LYS A 276 -17.41 -6.78 -28.52
C LYS A 276 -18.34 -7.84 -29.11
N LEU A 277 -18.52 -8.96 -28.41
CA LEU A 277 -19.40 -10.05 -28.83
C LEU A 277 -20.86 -9.61 -28.96
N TYR A 278 -21.33 -8.74 -28.05
CA TYR A 278 -22.70 -8.21 -28.08
C TYR A 278 -22.85 -6.88 -28.84
N ALA A 279 -21.79 -6.35 -29.45
CA ALA A 279 -21.77 -5.04 -30.12
C ALA A 279 -22.27 -3.87 -29.21
N TRP A 280 -21.94 -3.92 -27.92
CA TRP A 280 -22.41 -2.95 -26.91
C TRP A 280 -21.50 -1.74 -26.73
N GLU A 281 -20.46 -1.57 -27.55
CA GLU A 281 -19.45 -0.52 -27.36
C GLU A 281 -20.06 0.88 -27.43
N MET A 282 -21.00 1.11 -28.35
CA MET A 282 -21.65 2.41 -28.51
C MET A 282 -22.53 2.77 -27.30
N ASN A 283 -23.20 1.78 -26.71
CA ASN A 283 -24.04 1.98 -25.52
C ASN A 283 -23.19 2.23 -24.26
N PHE A 284 -22.08 1.52 -24.11
CA PHE A 284 -21.13 1.78 -23.03
C PHE A 284 -20.43 3.13 -23.18
N LYS A 285 -20.04 3.50 -24.41
CA LYS A 285 -19.48 4.82 -24.71
C LYS A 285 -20.43 5.95 -24.32
N SER A 286 -21.70 5.88 -24.71
CA SER A 286 -22.70 6.91 -24.37
C SER A 286 -22.92 7.03 -22.85
N THR A 287 -22.88 5.90 -22.14
CA THR A 287 -22.95 5.86 -20.68
C THR A 287 -21.75 6.57 -20.04
N ILE A 288 -20.53 6.31 -20.53
CA ILE A 288 -19.30 6.97 -20.05
C ILE A 288 -19.32 8.47 -20.35
N GLU A 289 -19.79 8.88 -21.54
CA GLU A 289 -19.94 10.29 -21.91
C GLU A 289 -20.93 11.03 -21.00
N ARG A 290 -22.04 10.38 -20.62
CA ARG A 290 -23.01 10.94 -19.66
C ARG A 290 -22.37 11.15 -18.28
N LEU A 291 -21.58 10.19 -17.80
CA LEU A 291 -20.81 10.33 -16.56
C LEU A 291 -19.78 11.46 -16.66
N ARG A 292 -19.10 11.59 -17.80
CA ARG A 292 -18.15 12.68 -18.06
C ARG A 292 -18.83 14.07 -18.02
N LYS A 293 -20.03 14.21 -18.57
CA LYS A 293 -20.81 15.46 -18.48
C LYS A 293 -21.19 15.81 -17.04
N GLN A 294 -21.47 14.82 -16.19
CA GLN A 294 -21.69 15.05 -14.76
C GLN A 294 -20.41 15.49 -14.04
N GLU A 295 -19.29 14.82 -14.32
CA GLU A 295 -17.96 15.16 -13.79
C GLU A 295 -17.59 16.62 -14.12
N LEU A 296 -17.77 17.05 -15.38
CA LEU A 296 -17.49 18.41 -15.83
C LEU A 296 -18.29 19.48 -15.09
N ARG A 297 -19.55 19.20 -14.73
CA ARG A 297 -20.38 20.15 -13.93
C ARG A 297 -19.79 20.37 -12.54
N PHE A 298 -19.37 19.31 -11.86
CA PHE A 298 -18.71 19.44 -10.55
C PHE A 298 -17.33 20.09 -10.69
N LEU A 299 -16.58 19.75 -11.73
CA LEU A 299 -15.28 20.34 -12.02
C LEU A 299 -15.38 21.87 -12.17
N LYS A 300 -16.36 22.35 -12.94
CA LYS A 300 -16.64 23.79 -13.10
C LYS A 300 -16.92 24.46 -11.76
N ALA A 301 -17.75 23.85 -10.91
CA ALA A 301 -18.07 24.38 -9.58
C ALA A 301 -16.84 24.42 -8.65
N VAL A 302 -15.99 23.41 -8.69
CA VAL A 302 -14.72 23.37 -7.93
C VAL A 302 -13.77 24.48 -8.39
N HIS A 303 -13.58 24.67 -9.69
CA HIS A 303 -12.69 25.73 -10.18
C HIS A 303 -13.23 27.12 -9.88
N LEU A 304 -14.54 27.33 -10.00
CA LEU A 304 -15.16 28.62 -9.68
C LEU A 304 -14.96 28.97 -8.20
N THR A 305 -15.28 28.03 -7.31
CA THR A 305 -15.11 28.23 -5.84
C THR A 305 -13.64 28.40 -5.45
N ARG A 306 -12.73 27.63 -6.07
CA ARG A 306 -11.28 27.78 -5.87
C ARG A 306 -10.77 29.14 -6.35
N GLY A 307 -11.23 29.61 -7.50
CA GLY A 307 -10.89 30.94 -8.04
C GLY A 307 -11.31 32.05 -7.08
N SER A 308 -12.55 32.00 -6.59
CA SER A 308 -13.05 32.96 -5.60
C SER A 308 -12.24 32.95 -4.30
N SER A 309 -11.86 31.76 -3.78
CA SER A 309 -11.03 31.65 -2.56
C SER A 309 -9.61 32.17 -2.78
N LEU A 310 -9.05 31.97 -3.99
CA LEU A 310 -7.75 32.50 -4.35
C LEU A 310 -7.75 34.03 -4.36
N CYS A 311 -8.76 34.66 -4.98
CA CYS A 311 -8.90 36.12 -4.96
C CYS A 311 -8.97 36.67 -3.53
N LEU A 312 -9.78 36.07 -2.66
CA LEU A 312 -9.90 36.49 -1.26
C LEU A 312 -8.58 36.34 -0.49
N SER A 313 -7.81 35.29 -0.80
CA SER A 313 -6.48 35.05 -0.21
C SER A 313 -5.42 36.08 -0.64
N TYR A 314 -5.53 36.65 -1.84
CA TYR A 314 -4.64 37.73 -2.31
C TYR A 314 -5.03 39.12 -1.79
N ILE A 315 -6.32 39.38 -1.59
CA ILE A 315 -6.81 40.67 -1.08
C ILE A 315 -6.55 40.83 0.43
N SER A 316 -6.73 39.76 1.21
CA SER A 316 -6.53 39.76 2.66
C SER A 316 -5.21 40.40 3.15
N PRO A 317 -4.04 40.07 2.56
CA PRO A 317 -2.75 40.74 2.81
C PRO A 317 -2.75 42.25 2.73
N ILE A 318 -3.41 42.77 1.69
CA ILE A 318 -3.41 44.20 1.36
C ILE A 318 -4.28 44.90 2.39
N LEU A 319 -5.48 44.38 2.64
CA LEU A 319 -6.39 44.92 3.67
C LEU A 319 -5.77 44.90 5.07
N ALA A 320 -5.12 43.80 5.44
CA ALA A 320 -4.47 43.70 6.76
C ALA A 320 -3.34 44.72 6.89
N SER A 321 -2.56 44.93 5.83
CA SER A 321 -1.46 45.91 5.85
C SER A 321 -2.00 47.34 5.93
N SER A 322 -2.98 47.69 5.10
CA SER A 322 -3.60 49.02 5.10
C SER A 322 -4.28 49.35 6.41
N ALA A 323 -5.09 48.43 6.96
CA ALA A 323 -5.77 48.63 8.24
C ALA A 323 -4.78 48.85 9.39
N THR A 324 -3.65 48.13 9.37
CA THR A 324 -2.59 48.29 10.38
C THR A 324 -1.90 49.64 10.27
N LEU A 325 -1.54 50.09 9.07
CA LEU A 325 -0.90 51.40 8.87
C LEU A 325 -1.85 52.56 9.24
N VAL A 326 -3.14 52.44 8.94
CA VAL A 326 -4.17 53.40 9.39
C VAL A 326 -4.29 53.40 10.91
N ALA A 327 -4.30 52.23 11.55
CA ALA A 327 -4.30 52.14 13.01
C ALA A 327 -3.05 52.75 13.64
N CYS A 328 -1.86 52.60 13.04
CA CYS A 328 -0.65 53.27 13.49
C CYS A 328 -0.80 54.79 13.51
N TYR A 329 -1.40 55.36 12.46
CA TYR A 329 -1.64 56.80 12.35
C TYR A 329 -2.53 57.30 13.50
N PHE A 330 -3.63 56.60 13.81
CA PHE A 330 -4.53 56.99 14.90
C PHE A 330 -3.98 56.74 16.30
N ILE A 331 -3.19 55.68 16.49
CA ILE A 331 -2.60 55.33 17.80
C ILE A 331 -1.33 56.16 18.07
N GLY A 332 -0.77 56.84 17.07
CA GLY A 332 0.45 57.63 17.18
C GLY A 332 1.73 56.79 17.15
N VAL A 333 1.69 55.61 16.54
CA VAL A 333 2.88 54.75 16.37
C VAL A 333 3.74 55.31 15.22
N PRO A 334 5.06 55.54 15.41
CA PRO A 334 5.90 56.12 14.38
C PRO A 334 6.03 55.21 13.16
N LEU A 335 5.60 55.73 12.01
CA LEU A 335 5.68 55.06 10.71
C LEU A 335 7.03 55.34 10.03
N ASN A 336 8.10 54.74 10.55
CA ASN A 336 9.42 54.76 9.91
C ASN A 336 9.64 53.52 9.03
N ALA A 337 10.68 53.57 8.18
CA ALA A 337 11.00 52.48 7.27
C ALA A 337 11.20 51.16 8.03
N LYS A 338 11.93 51.21 9.16
CA LYS A 338 12.16 50.06 10.04
C LYS A 338 10.87 49.32 10.41
N ASN A 339 9.90 50.03 11.01
CA ASN A 339 8.67 49.43 11.52
C ASN A 339 7.81 48.88 10.38
N VAL A 340 7.68 49.64 9.29
CA VAL A 340 6.86 49.26 8.13
C VAL A 340 7.43 48.02 7.42
N PHE A 341 8.74 47.99 7.11
CA PHE A 341 9.35 46.83 6.47
C PHE A 341 9.34 45.59 7.37
N THR A 342 9.65 45.75 8.66
CA THR A 342 9.62 44.64 9.62
C THR A 342 8.22 44.04 9.71
N PHE A 343 7.18 44.88 9.77
CA PHE A 343 5.78 44.46 9.77
C PHE A 343 5.40 43.72 8.48
N ILE A 344 5.63 44.31 7.31
CA ILE A 344 5.26 43.71 6.01
C ILE A 344 5.95 42.36 5.81
N ALA A 345 7.25 42.26 6.14
CA ALA A 345 8.01 41.03 6.05
C ALA A 345 7.51 39.94 7.01
N THR A 346 7.26 40.31 8.27
CA THR A 346 6.78 39.37 9.30
C THR A 346 5.36 38.89 9.03
N ARG A 347 4.48 39.78 8.54
CA ARG A 347 3.12 39.43 8.12
C ARG A 347 3.13 38.32 7.06
N ARG A 348 4.02 38.41 6.05
CA ARG A 348 4.17 37.38 5.02
C ARG A 348 4.55 36.02 5.63
N ILE A 349 5.41 36.03 6.65
CA ILE A 349 5.82 34.81 7.38
C ILE A 349 4.64 34.22 8.16
N VAL A 350 3.80 35.04 8.80
CA VAL A 350 2.61 34.56 9.55
C VAL A 350 1.50 34.05 8.62
N GLN A 351 1.36 34.63 7.43
CA GLN A 351 0.28 34.29 6.51
C GLN A 351 0.38 32.86 5.94
N GLU A 352 1.58 32.40 5.60
CA GLU A 352 1.79 31.06 5.04
C GLU A 352 1.29 29.92 5.95
N PRO A 353 1.65 29.82 7.25
CA PRO A 353 1.15 28.77 8.12
C PRO A 353 -0.36 28.85 8.30
N VAL A 354 -0.95 30.06 8.37
CA VAL A 354 -2.41 30.23 8.44
C VAL A 354 -3.10 29.64 7.20
N ARG A 355 -2.53 29.82 6.00
CA ARG A 355 -3.05 29.23 4.76
C ARG A 355 -3.01 27.69 4.79
N LEU A 356 -2.01 27.11 5.45
CA LEU A 356 -1.79 25.66 5.48
C LEU A 356 -2.62 24.92 6.55
N ILE A 357 -3.26 25.63 7.50
CA ILE A 357 -4.07 25.00 8.57
C ILE A 357 -5.13 24.02 8.03
N PRO A 358 -5.93 24.36 7.00
CA PRO A 358 -6.92 23.42 6.46
C PRO A 358 -6.30 22.12 5.93
N ASP A 359 -5.14 22.22 5.25
CA ASP A 359 -4.43 21.06 4.70
C ASP A 359 -3.84 20.18 5.81
N ILE A 360 -3.32 20.80 6.88
CA ILE A 360 -2.83 20.11 8.07
C ILE A 360 -3.97 19.29 8.70
N ILE A 361 -5.11 19.94 8.98
CA ILE A 361 -6.27 19.28 9.60
C ILE A 361 -6.78 18.14 8.73
N GLY A 362 -6.97 18.40 7.43
CA GLY A 362 -7.44 17.40 6.48
C GLY A 362 -6.51 16.18 6.40
N THR A 363 -5.19 16.40 6.37
CA THR A 363 -4.23 15.29 6.28
C THR A 363 -4.14 14.49 7.57
N VAL A 364 -4.21 15.14 8.74
CA VAL A 364 -4.22 14.44 10.04
C VAL A 364 -5.44 13.54 10.16
N ILE A 365 -6.65 14.05 9.86
CA ILE A 365 -7.88 13.25 9.90
C ILE A 365 -7.80 12.08 8.93
N ASN A 366 -7.33 12.31 7.70
CA ASN A 366 -7.18 11.25 6.70
C ASN A 366 -6.16 10.19 7.12
N ALA A 367 -5.05 10.59 7.74
CA ALA A 367 -4.04 9.67 8.25
C ALA A 367 -4.56 8.85 9.44
N GLU A 368 -5.35 9.46 10.34
CA GLU A 368 -5.98 8.76 11.47
C GLU A 368 -6.97 7.69 10.99
N VAL A 369 -7.87 8.04 10.07
CA VAL A 369 -8.84 7.09 9.50
C VAL A 369 -8.13 5.95 8.76
N ALA A 370 -7.11 6.26 7.97
CA ALA A 370 -6.29 5.27 7.27
C ALA A 370 -5.58 4.34 8.26
N PHE A 371 -4.95 4.90 9.31
CA PHE A 371 -4.26 4.12 10.32
C PHE A 371 -5.20 3.22 11.12
N LYS A 372 -6.40 3.72 11.47
CA LYS A 372 -7.45 2.92 12.14
C LYS A 372 -7.87 1.71 11.31
N ARG A 373 -8.12 1.90 10.00
CA ARG A 373 -8.45 0.81 9.07
C ARG A 373 -7.34 -0.25 9.01
N ILE A 374 -6.08 0.19 8.88
CA ILE A 374 -4.93 -0.73 8.84
C ILE A 374 -4.81 -1.49 10.17
N LYS A 375 -4.96 -0.81 11.31
CA LYS A 375 -4.92 -1.43 12.64
C LYS A 375 -6.01 -2.49 12.80
N GLU A 376 -7.25 -2.19 12.39
CA GLU A 376 -8.37 -3.14 12.42
C GLU A 376 -8.15 -4.34 11.49
N PHE A 377 -7.52 -4.14 10.34
CA PHE A 377 -7.13 -5.22 9.43
C PHE A 377 -6.05 -6.12 10.05
N LEU A 378 -4.99 -5.53 10.60
CA LEU A 378 -3.90 -6.28 11.24
C LEU A 378 -4.36 -7.05 12.49
N ALA A 379 -5.41 -6.57 13.17
CA ALA A 379 -6.03 -7.23 14.32
C ALA A 379 -7.07 -8.31 13.96
N ALA A 380 -7.39 -8.50 12.67
CA ALA A 380 -8.37 -9.49 12.24
C ALA A 380 -7.92 -10.93 12.55
N PRO A 381 -8.84 -11.88 12.76
CA PRO A 381 -8.48 -13.26 13.11
C PRO A 381 -7.71 -13.95 11.98
N GLU A 382 -6.70 -14.72 12.35
CA GLU A 382 -5.88 -15.53 11.45
C GLU A 382 -6.39 -16.98 11.39
N LEU A 383 -6.01 -17.72 10.35
CA LEU A 383 -6.25 -19.16 10.25
C LEU A 383 -5.41 -19.90 11.31
N GLU A 384 -6.02 -20.86 11.99
CA GLU A 384 -5.33 -21.70 12.98
C GLU A 384 -4.68 -22.94 12.33
N CYS A 385 -3.97 -22.77 11.20
CA CYS A 385 -3.43 -23.88 10.40
C CYS A 385 -2.48 -24.80 11.20
N GLU A 386 -1.77 -24.25 12.20
CA GLU A 386 -0.83 -25.02 13.03
C GLU A 386 -1.50 -26.10 13.88
N LYS A 387 -2.81 -26.03 14.15
CA LYS A 387 -3.50 -27.00 15.00
C LYS A 387 -3.98 -28.26 14.25
N VAL A 388 -4.01 -28.24 12.91
CA VAL A 388 -4.55 -29.33 12.09
C VAL A 388 -3.44 -30.22 11.50
N ARG A 389 -2.25 -29.65 11.27
CA ARG A 389 -1.13 -30.36 10.61
C ARG A 389 -0.13 -30.85 11.64
N GLN A 390 0.07 -32.16 11.71
CA GLN A 390 1.18 -32.76 12.45
C GLN A 390 2.23 -33.21 11.43
N ILE A 391 3.34 -32.46 11.37
CA ILE A 391 4.46 -32.76 10.45
C ILE A 391 5.35 -33.88 11.03
N GLU A 392 5.27 -34.13 12.34
CA GLU A 392 6.05 -35.17 13.00
C GLU A 392 5.45 -36.55 12.72
N THR A 393 6.14 -37.29 11.86
CA THR A 393 5.93 -38.70 11.56
C THR A 393 6.41 -39.50 12.76
N THR A 394 5.48 -39.95 13.61
CA THR A 394 5.80 -41.04 14.53
C THR A 394 5.78 -42.33 13.71
N GLU A 395 6.75 -43.23 13.92
CA GLU A 395 6.99 -44.47 13.13
C GLU A 395 5.82 -45.49 13.12
N GLN A 396 4.63 -45.13 13.62
CA GLN A 396 3.45 -45.98 13.78
C GLN A 396 2.17 -45.44 13.10
N GLN A 397 2.27 -44.47 12.17
CA GLN A 397 1.07 -43.87 11.57
C GLN A 397 0.46 -44.74 10.46
N LYS A 398 -0.70 -45.33 10.73
CA LYS A 398 -1.51 -46.13 9.78
C LYS A 398 -2.33 -45.29 8.79
N PHE A 399 -2.59 -44.02 9.10
CA PHE A 399 -3.52 -43.17 8.37
C PHE A 399 -2.84 -41.90 7.86
N ALA A 400 -3.16 -41.50 6.64
CA ALA A 400 -2.79 -40.21 6.04
C ALA A 400 -3.76 -39.10 6.46
N VAL A 401 -5.07 -39.41 6.51
CA VAL A 401 -6.13 -38.50 6.97
C VAL A 401 -7.00 -39.23 7.98
N PHE A 402 -7.20 -38.61 9.15
CA PHE A 402 -8.10 -39.11 10.18
C PHE A 402 -9.04 -37.99 10.65
N MET A 403 -10.35 -38.24 10.54
CA MET A 403 -11.41 -37.38 11.03
C MET A 403 -12.39 -38.18 11.87
N SER A 404 -12.69 -37.69 13.08
CA SER A 404 -13.69 -38.29 13.96
C SER A 404 -14.68 -37.24 14.45
N LEU A 405 -15.97 -37.51 14.22
CA LEU A 405 -17.13 -36.71 14.62
C LEU A 405 -16.96 -35.21 14.31
N CYS A 406 -16.43 -34.90 13.13
CA CYS A 406 -16.08 -33.53 12.79
C CYS A 406 -17.29 -32.72 12.31
N ILE A 407 -17.40 -31.50 12.81
CA ILE A 407 -18.37 -30.50 12.38
C ILE A 407 -17.62 -29.29 11.83
N PHE A 408 -17.90 -28.92 10.58
CA PHE A 408 -17.25 -27.80 9.90
C PHE A 408 -18.25 -26.73 9.46
N SER A 409 -17.84 -25.47 9.59
CA SER A 409 -18.62 -24.33 9.15
C SER A 409 -17.71 -23.20 8.67
N TRP A 410 -17.98 -22.66 7.49
CA TRP A 410 -17.25 -21.49 6.96
C TRP A 410 -17.44 -20.23 7.81
N GLU A 411 -18.59 -20.14 8.50
CA GLU A 411 -18.89 -19.11 9.46
C GLU A 411 -18.82 -19.71 10.88
N GLY A 412 -17.91 -19.21 11.72
CA GLY A 412 -17.53 -19.89 12.97
C GLY A 412 -18.68 -20.26 13.92
N LYS A 413 -19.80 -19.52 13.89
CA LYS A 413 -21.03 -19.84 14.65
C LYS A 413 -22.28 -19.74 13.77
N SER A 414 -22.28 -20.44 12.63
CA SER A 414 -23.51 -20.64 11.85
C SER A 414 -24.46 -21.57 12.61
N SER A 415 -25.77 -21.31 12.52
CA SER A 415 -26.81 -22.23 13.01
C SER A 415 -26.92 -23.52 12.18
N ILE A 416 -26.37 -23.52 10.96
CA ILE A 416 -26.39 -24.66 10.04
C ILE A 416 -24.94 -24.91 9.60
N PRO A 417 -24.24 -25.88 10.22
CA PRO A 417 -22.91 -26.28 9.76
C PRO A 417 -23.00 -26.92 8.37
N THR A 418 -21.99 -26.66 7.53
CA THR A 418 -21.90 -27.15 6.14
C THR A 418 -21.63 -28.65 6.09
N LEU A 419 -20.78 -29.15 7.00
CA LEU A 419 -20.49 -30.58 7.14
C LEU A 419 -20.79 -31.01 8.59
N ARG A 420 -21.46 -32.14 8.74
CA ARG A 420 -21.96 -32.64 10.03
C ARG A 420 -21.49 -34.07 10.26
N SER A 421 -20.92 -34.32 11.44
CA SER A 421 -20.56 -35.65 11.93
C SER A 421 -19.74 -36.47 10.93
N ILE A 422 -18.75 -35.84 10.29
CA ILE A 422 -17.87 -36.51 9.34
C ILE A 422 -16.91 -37.44 10.08
N ASN A 423 -16.92 -38.71 9.69
CA ASN A 423 -15.93 -39.72 10.07
C ASN A 423 -15.24 -40.17 8.79
N LEU A 424 -13.92 -40.00 8.71
CA LEU A 424 -13.13 -40.36 7.53
C LEU A 424 -11.78 -40.89 7.98
N GLU A 425 -11.44 -42.09 7.51
CA GLU A 425 -10.14 -42.72 7.73
C GLU A 425 -9.56 -43.07 6.36
N VAL A 426 -8.42 -42.46 6.00
CA VAL A 426 -7.71 -42.73 4.75
C VAL A 426 -6.32 -43.24 5.08
N LYS A 427 -5.98 -44.43 4.60
CA LYS A 427 -4.66 -45.06 4.79
C LYS A 427 -3.62 -44.44 3.87
N VAL A 428 -2.34 -44.63 4.22
CA VAL A 428 -1.23 -44.22 3.37
C VAL A 428 -1.26 -45.05 2.07
N GLY A 429 -1.20 -44.37 0.92
CA GLY A 429 -1.27 -44.99 -0.43
C GLY A 429 -2.68 -45.28 -0.96
N GLU A 430 -3.72 -45.03 -0.16
CA GLU A 430 -5.11 -45.28 -0.54
C GLU A 430 -5.65 -44.21 -1.50
N LYS A 431 -6.43 -44.64 -2.50
CA LYS A 431 -7.12 -43.78 -3.46
C LYS A 431 -8.62 -43.78 -3.15
N VAL A 432 -9.14 -42.64 -2.77
CA VAL A 432 -10.54 -42.44 -2.40
C VAL A 432 -11.23 -41.52 -3.41
N ALA A 433 -12.36 -41.97 -3.94
CA ALA A 433 -13.25 -41.12 -4.75
C ALA A 433 -14.31 -40.46 -3.86
N ILE A 434 -14.61 -39.19 -4.10
CA ILE A 434 -15.64 -38.43 -3.38
C ILE A 434 -16.71 -38.03 -4.38
N CYS A 435 -17.93 -38.54 -4.19
CA CYS A 435 -19.06 -38.31 -5.08
C CYS A 435 -20.25 -37.65 -4.37
N GLY A 436 -21.22 -37.21 -5.14
CA GLY A 436 -22.45 -36.61 -4.62
C GLY A 436 -22.93 -35.40 -5.42
N GLU A 437 -24.12 -34.94 -5.08
CA GLU A 437 -24.80 -33.84 -5.77
C GLU A 437 -24.02 -32.51 -5.71
N VAL A 438 -24.33 -31.61 -6.64
CA VAL A 438 -23.78 -30.25 -6.63
C VAL A 438 -24.21 -29.54 -5.34
N GLY A 439 -23.27 -28.97 -4.60
CA GLY A 439 -23.55 -28.32 -3.32
C GLY A 439 -23.53 -29.24 -2.09
N ALA A 440 -23.26 -30.54 -2.24
CA ALA A 440 -23.18 -31.50 -1.12
C ALA A 440 -21.99 -31.26 -0.15
N GLY A 441 -21.10 -30.31 -0.44
CA GLY A 441 -19.96 -29.98 0.44
C GLY A 441 -18.65 -30.70 0.12
N LYS A 442 -18.51 -31.35 -1.03
CA LYS A 442 -17.30 -32.08 -1.47
C LYS A 442 -16.03 -31.21 -1.43
N SER A 443 -16.06 -30.04 -2.07
CA SER A 443 -14.93 -29.09 -2.02
C SER A 443 -14.71 -28.51 -0.62
N THR A 444 -15.76 -28.40 0.20
CA THR A 444 -15.64 -28.00 1.63
C THR A 444 -14.91 -29.07 2.43
N LEU A 445 -15.09 -30.36 2.13
CA LEU A 445 -14.37 -31.45 2.79
C LEU A 445 -12.88 -31.38 2.47
N LEU A 446 -12.50 -31.16 1.20
CA LEU A 446 -11.09 -30.94 0.83
C LEU A 446 -10.51 -29.70 1.52
N ALA A 447 -11.26 -28.60 1.57
CA ALA A 447 -10.84 -27.39 2.28
C ALA A 447 -10.68 -27.61 3.80
N ALA A 448 -11.48 -28.50 4.40
CA ALA A 448 -11.35 -28.89 5.80
C ALA A 448 -10.05 -29.69 6.04
N ILE A 449 -9.70 -30.63 5.13
CA ILE A 449 -8.40 -31.35 5.17
C ILE A 449 -7.23 -30.37 5.06
N LEU A 450 -7.34 -29.34 4.20
CA LEU A 450 -6.30 -28.31 4.05
C LEU A 450 -6.13 -27.43 5.29
N GLY A 451 -7.13 -27.38 6.18
CA GLY A 451 -7.18 -26.47 7.33
C GLY A 451 -7.70 -25.07 6.99
N GLU A 452 -8.38 -24.91 5.84
CA GLU A 452 -8.98 -23.65 5.41
C GLU A 452 -10.34 -23.39 6.10
N VAL A 453 -11.06 -24.46 6.41
CA VAL A 453 -12.36 -24.39 7.12
C VAL A 453 -12.13 -24.61 8.62
N PRO A 454 -12.58 -23.69 9.49
CA PRO A 454 -12.42 -23.89 10.93
C PRO A 454 -13.29 -25.08 11.39
N LYS A 455 -12.70 -25.93 12.23
CA LYS A 455 -13.43 -27.00 12.92
C LYS A 455 -14.20 -26.40 14.10
N VAL A 456 -15.47 -26.81 14.25
CA VAL A 456 -16.31 -26.45 15.41
C VAL A 456 -16.16 -27.52 16.48
N GLU A 457 -16.29 -28.79 16.07
CA GLU A 457 -16.18 -29.97 16.93
C GLU A 457 -15.42 -31.09 16.22
N GLY A 458 -14.94 -32.07 16.99
CA GLY A 458 -14.22 -33.24 16.50
C GLY A 458 -12.70 -33.07 16.38
N THR A 459 -12.07 -34.14 15.90
CA THR A 459 -10.62 -34.26 15.77
C THR A 459 -10.26 -34.49 14.31
N VAL A 460 -9.37 -33.63 13.79
CA VAL A 460 -8.81 -33.72 12.44
C VAL A 460 -7.31 -33.86 12.59
N GLN A 461 -6.74 -34.89 11.97
CA GLN A 461 -5.31 -35.13 11.89
C GLN A 461 -4.96 -35.44 10.45
N VAL A 462 -3.99 -34.71 9.91
CA VAL A 462 -3.46 -34.91 8.56
C VAL A 462 -1.95 -35.01 8.65
N TYR A 463 -1.39 -36.07 8.07
CA TYR A 463 0.03 -36.41 8.15
C TYR A 463 0.66 -36.36 6.76
N GLY A 464 1.77 -35.64 6.63
CA GLY A 464 2.51 -35.49 5.38
C GLY A 464 2.23 -34.20 4.60
N LYS A 465 2.94 -34.02 3.50
CA LYS A 465 2.82 -32.88 2.59
C LYS A 465 1.60 -33.06 1.69
N ILE A 466 0.84 -31.98 1.47
CA ILE A 466 -0.36 -31.98 0.64
C ILE A 466 -0.12 -31.21 -0.67
N ALA A 467 -0.50 -31.81 -1.80
CA ALA A 467 -0.70 -31.13 -3.07
C ALA A 467 -2.20 -30.94 -3.33
N TYR A 468 -2.61 -29.72 -3.70
CA TYR A 468 -4.01 -29.39 -3.97
C TYR A 468 -4.21 -28.89 -5.39
N VAL A 469 -5.18 -29.48 -6.07
CA VAL A 469 -5.66 -29.07 -7.39
C VAL A 469 -7.11 -28.59 -7.22
N SER A 470 -7.31 -27.29 -7.43
CA SER A 470 -8.60 -26.62 -7.28
C SER A 470 -9.47 -26.77 -8.51
N GLN A 471 -10.79 -26.77 -8.31
CA GLN A 471 -11.77 -26.83 -9.39
C GLN A 471 -11.60 -25.71 -10.41
N MET A 472 -11.39 -24.48 -9.94
CA MET A 472 -10.99 -23.35 -10.80
C MET A 472 -9.48 -23.24 -10.85
N ALA A 473 -8.90 -23.51 -12.03
CA ALA A 473 -7.46 -23.46 -12.22
C ALA A 473 -6.88 -22.05 -12.07
N TRP A 474 -5.87 -21.91 -11.19
CA TRP A 474 -5.17 -20.66 -10.94
C TRP A 474 -3.74 -20.70 -11.50
N ILE A 475 -3.46 -19.78 -12.43
CA ILE A 475 -2.18 -19.63 -13.13
C ILE A 475 -1.57 -18.28 -12.76
N GLN A 476 -0.30 -18.30 -12.36
CA GLN A 476 0.49 -17.13 -12.02
C GLN A 476 1.04 -16.47 -13.30
N SER A 477 1.21 -15.15 -13.27
CA SER A 477 1.93 -14.44 -14.34
C SER A 477 3.40 -14.85 -14.39
N GLY A 478 3.87 -15.25 -15.56
CA GLY A 478 5.21 -15.79 -15.81
C GLY A 478 5.17 -16.91 -16.86
N SER A 479 6.27 -17.62 -17.05
CA SER A 479 6.31 -18.71 -18.03
C SER A 479 5.48 -19.94 -17.62
N VAL A 480 5.15 -20.83 -18.57
CA VAL A 480 4.53 -22.12 -18.25
C VAL A 480 5.45 -22.95 -17.36
N GLN A 481 6.76 -22.92 -17.63
CA GLN A 481 7.78 -23.56 -16.82
C GLN A 481 7.76 -23.07 -15.37
N ASP A 482 7.75 -21.76 -15.13
CA ASP A 482 7.70 -21.19 -13.78
C ASP A 482 6.42 -21.61 -13.03
N ASN A 483 5.31 -21.74 -13.75
CA ASN A 483 4.04 -22.20 -13.19
C ASN A 483 4.07 -23.67 -12.77
N ILE A 484 4.78 -24.53 -13.49
CA ILE A 484 4.94 -25.96 -13.16
C ILE A 484 5.95 -26.12 -12.02
N LEU A 485 7.11 -25.46 -12.11
CA LEU A 485 8.16 -25.53 -11.10
C LEU A 485 7.74 -24.94 -9.76
N PHE A 486 6.98 -23.84 -9.79
CA PHE A 486 6.37 -23.20 -8.61
C PHE A 486 7.36 -22.98 -7.44
N GLY A 487 8.55 -22.49 -7.77
CA GLY A 487 9.63 -22.20 -6.82
C GLY A 487 10.61 -23.35 -6.56
N CYS A 488 10.36 -24.55 -7.10
CA CYS A 488 11.32 -25.65 -7.08
C CYS A 488 12.40 -25.47 -8.16
N SER A 489 13.57 -26.06 -7.93
CA SER A 489 14.64 -26.12 -8.95
C SER A 489 14.27 -27.07 -10.08
N MET A 490 14.62 -26.70 -11.31
CA MET A 490 14.38 -27.49 -12.51
C MET A 490 15.29 -28.72 -12.60
N GLU A 491 14.72 -29.90 -12.35
CA GLU A 491 15.28 -31.20 -12.70
C GLU A 491 14.70 -31.69 -14.04
N LYS A 492 15.56 -31.77 -15.07
CA LYS A 492 15.14 -31.98 -16.47
C LYS A 492 14.34 -33.27 -16.69
N GLN A 493 14.81 -34.39 -16.13
CA GLN A 493 14.17 -35.69 -16.34
C GLN A 493 12.78 -35.72 -15.72
N ARG A 494 12.68 -35.39 -14.44
CA ARG A 494 11.42 -35.30 -13.70
C ARG A 494 10.43 -34.32 -14.36
N TYR A 495 10.91 -33.20 -14.88
CA TYR A 495 10.06 -32.23 -15.55
C TYR A 495 9.51 -32.78 -16.87
N HIS A 496 10.33 -33.46 -17.66
CA HIS A 496 9.89 -34.10 -18.89
C HIS A 496 8.86 -35.20 -18.62
N GLU A 497 9.12 -36.06 -17.64
CA GLU A 497 8.18 -37.10 -17.18
C GLU A 497 6.86 -36.46 -16.70
N THR A 498 6.91 -35.34 -15.97
CA THR A 498 5.72 -34.61 -15.52
C THR A 498 4.88 -34.10 -16.70
N ILE A 499 5.51 -33.52 -17.71
CA ILE A 499 4.81 -33.01 -18.91
C ILE A 499 4.14 -34.15 -19.67
N GLU A 500 4.83 -35.28 -19.83
CA GLU A 500 4.31 -36.45 -20.51
C GLU A 500 3.10 -37.02 -19.78
N LYS A 501 3.24 -37.29 -18.47
CA LYS A 501 2.16 -37.84 -17.61
C LYS A 501 0.93 -36.94 -17.49
N CYS A 502 1.09 -35.64 -17.72
CA CYS A 502 -0.02 -34.68 -17.74
C CYS A 502 -0.57 -34.41 -19.14
N SER A 503 -0.12 -35.14 -20.18
CA SER A 503 -0.53 -34.94 -21.58
C SER A 503 -0.33 -33.51 -22.10
N LEU A 504 0.75 -32.84 -21.67
CA LEU A 504 1.02 -31.43 -22.03
C LEU A 504 1.90 -31.25 -23.27
N LEU A 505 2.56 -32.30 -23.77
CA LEU A 505 3.52 -32.19 -24.89
C LEU A 505 2.93 -31.48 -26.11
N LYS A 506 1.75 -31.93 -26.58
CA LYS A 506 1.06 -31.34 -27.73
C LYS A 506 0.65 -29.88 -27.49
N ASP A 507 0.26 -29.54 -26.26
CA ASP A 507 -0.08 -28.16 -25.91
C ASP A 507 1.14 -27.25 -26.00
N LEU A 508 2.29 -27.71 -25.52
CA LEU A 508 3.54 -26.95 -25.53
C LEU A 508 4.07 -26.75 -26.95
N GLU A 509 3.95 -27.76 -27.83
CA GLU A 509 4.35 -27.65 -29.25
C GLU A 509 3.55 -26.58 -30.01
N MET A 510 2.29 -26.34 -29.62
CA MET A 510 1.45 -25.30 -30.22
C MET A 510 1.79 -23.89 -29.71
N LEU A 511 2.52 -23.75 -28.61
CA LEU A 511 2.88 -22.46 -28.05
C LEU A 511 4.12 -21.87 -28.77
N PRO A 512 4.15 -20.56 -29.04
CA PRO A 512 5.19 -19.94 -29.86
C PRO A 512 6.61 -20.09 -29.29
N PHE A 513 6.75 -20.22 -27.97
CA PHE A 513 8.03 -20.42 -27.28
C PHE A 513 8.04 -21.67 -26.40
N GLY A 514 7.16 -22.65 -26.69
CA GLY A 514 7.04 -23.84 -25.87
C GLY A 514 6.70 -23.53 -24.41
N ASP A 515 7.42 -24.13 -23.48
CA ASP A 515 7.24 -23.95 -22.03
C ASP A 515 7.78 -22.62 -21.49
N LEU A 516 8.60 -21.89 -22.26
CA LEU A 516 9.05 -20.54 -21.96
C LEU A 516 8.03 -19.46 -22.38
N THR A 517 6.89 -19.86 -22.91
CA THR A 517 5.84 -18.92 -23.31
C THR A 517 5.29 -18.17 -22.09
N GLU A 518 5.34 -16.85 -22.14
CA GLU A 518 4.84 -15.96 -21.10
C GLU A 518 3.30 -16.01 -21.01
N ILE A 519 2.81 -16.34 -19.82
CA ILE A 519 1.39 -16.44 -19.52
C ILE A 519 0.95 -15.19 -18.76
N GLY A 520 0.03 -14.43 -19.37
CA GLY A 520 -0.56 -13.24 -18.76
C GLY A 520 -1.43 -13.54 -17.53
N GLU A 521 -1.86 -12.50 -16.81
CA GLU A 521 -2.67 -12.62 -15.59
C GLU A 521 -3.88 -13.55 -15.80
N ARG A 522 -4.09 -14.53 -14.90
CA ARG A 522 -5.15 -15.56 -14.97
C ARG A 522 -5.10 -16.48 -16.20
N GLY A 523 -3.98 -16.49 -16.92
CA GLY A 523 -3.76 -17.33 -18.09
C GLY A 523 -4.73 -17.04 -19.23
N ILE A 524 -4.98 -15.77 -19.54
CA ILE A 524 -5.90 -15.37 -20.63
C ILE A 524 -5.56 -16.04 -21.98
N ASN A 525 -4.29 -16.39 -22.19
CA ASN A 525 -3.79 -17.02 -23.42
C ASN A 525 -4.05 -18.54 -23.50
N LEU A 526 -4.56 -19.17 -22.45
CA LEU A 526 -4.72 -20.63 -22.35
C LEU A 526 -6.19 -21.05 -22.34
N SER A 527 -6.47 -22.23 -22.91
CA SER A 527 -7.78 -22.88 -22.81
C SER A 527 -8.05 -23.41 -21.40
N GLY A 528 -9.32 -23.73 -21.10
CA GLY A 528 -9.70 -24.29 -19.79
C GLY A 528 -8.96 -25.59 -19.45
N GLY A 529 -8.94 -26.54 -20.40
CA GLY A 529 -8.23 -27.81 -20.24
C GLY A 529 -6.72 -27.65 -20.10
N GLN A 530 -6.11 -26.71 -20.83
CA GLN A 530 -4.68 -26.40 -20.67
C GLN A 530 -4.35 -25.90 -19.25
N LYS A 531 -5.19 -25.02 -18.70
CA LYS A 531 -5.00 -24.53 -17.32
C LYS A 531 -5.11 -25.65 -16.30
N GLN A 532 -6.05 -26.58 -16.47
CA GLN A 532 -6.19 -27.74 -15.58
C GLN A 532 -4.96 -28.66 -15.67
N ARG A 533 -4.48 -28.98 -16.88
CA ARG A 533 -3.28 -29.81 -17.06
C ARG A 533 -2.01 -29.18 -16.48
N ILE A 534 -1.82 -27.86 -16.63
CA ILE A 534 -0.69 -27.15 -16.01
C ILE A 534 -0.78 -27.20 -14.47
N GLN A 535 -1.99 -27.11 -13.90
CA GLN A 535 -2.18 -27.23 -12.46
C GLN A 535 -1.90 -28.65 -11.95
N LEU A 536 -2.29 -29.68 -12.71
CA LEU A 536 -1.93 -31.08 -12.43
C LEU A 536 -0.41 -31.28 -12.49
N ALA A 537 0.25 -30.74 -13.53
CA ALA A 537 1.71 -30.79 -13.64
C ALA A 537 2.41 -30.11 -12.47
N ARG A 538 1.91 -28.96 -12.02
CA ARG A 538 2.39 -28.27 -10.80
C ARG A 538 2.28 -29.17 -9.56
N ALA A 539 1.14 -29.84 -9.39
CA ALA A 539 0.91 -30.71 -8.23
C ALA A 539 1.81 -31.95 -8.27
N LEU A 540 1.96 -32.60 -9.44
CA LEU A 540 2.85 -33.75 -9.60
C LEU A 540 4.31 -33.37 -9.39
N TYR A 541 4.76 -32.25 -9.97
CA TYR A 541 6.13 -31.78 -9.81
C TYR A 541 6.49 -31.45 -8.37
N GLN A 542 5.52 -31.03 -7.54
CA GLN A 542 5.75 -30.77 -6.11
C GLN A 542 6.04 -32.02 -5.26
N ASP A 543 5.73 -33.23 -5.76
CA ASP A 543 5.86 -34.53 -5.09
C ASP A 543 5.44 -34.49 -3.62
N ALA A 544 4.12 -34.52 -3.40
CA ALA A 544 3.52 -34.54 -2.08
C ALA A 544 3.19 -35.97 -1.62
N ASP A 545 2.78 -36.13 -0.37
CA ASP A 545 2.33 -37.42 0.17
C ASP A 545 0.85 -37.65 -0.10
N ILE A 546 0.05 -36.58 -0.01
CA ILE A 546 -1.40 -36.56 -0.19
C ILE A 546 -1.76 -35.63 -1.35
N TYR A 547 -2.58 -36.12 -2.29
CA TYR A 547 -3.11 -35.36 -3.41
C TYR A 547 -4.62 -35.15 -3.25
N LEU A 548 -5.02 -33.89 -3.15
CA LEU A 548 -6.43 -33.48 -3.11
C LEU A 548 -6.82 -32.88 -4.46
N LEU A 549 -7.68 -33.57 -5.20
CA LEU A 549 -8.03 -33.23 -6.58
C LEU A 549 -9.52 -32.88 -6.67
N ASP A 550 -9.82 -31.61 -6.87
CA ASP A 550 -11.20 -31.09 -6.89
C ASP A 550 -11.71 -30.96 -8.33
N ASP A 551 -12.34 -32.01 -8.86
CA ASP A 551 -12.92 -32.08 -10.22
C ASP A 551 -11.94 -31.69 -11.36
N PRO A 552 -10.75 -32.34 -11.43
CA PRO A 552 -9.66 -31.94 -12.32
C PRO A 552 -9.91 -32.20 -13.81
N PHE A 553 -11.00 -32.90 -14.16
CA PHE A 553 -11.30 -33.33 -15.55
C PHE A 553 -12.43 -32.53 -16.21
N SER A 554 -13.04 -31.59 -15.50
CA SER A 554 -14.25 -30.87 -15.94
C SER A 554 -14.09 -30.05 -17.22
N ALA A 555 -12.88 -29.60 -17.57
CA ALA A 555 -12.60 -28.82 -18.77
C ALA A 555 -11.77 -29.58 -19.82
N VAL A 556 -11.62 -30.89 -19.65
CA VAL A 556 -10.81 -31.77 -20.51
C VAL A 556 -11.74 -32.71 -21.29
N ASP A 557 -11.41 -32.99 -22.55
CA ASP A 557 -12.13 -33.96 -23.37
C ASP A 557 -12.00 -35.39 -22.81
N ALA A 558 -12.98 -36.25 -23.10
CA ALA A 558 -13.05 -37.60 -22.52
C ALA A 558 -11.80 -38.43 -22.79
N HIS A 559 -11.25 -38.40 -24.01
CA HIS A 559 -10.05 -39.18 -24.36
C HIS A 559 -8.83 -38.72 -23.54
N THR A 560 -8.59 -37.41 -23.46
CA THR A 560 -7.51 -36.86 -22.66
C THR A 560 -7.73 -37.09 -21.16
N ALA A 561 -8.97 -37.03 -20.68
CA ALA A 561 -9.30 -37.35 -19.29
C ALA A 561 -8.95 -38.82 -18.96
N THR A 562 -9.27 -39.77 -19.85
CA THR A 562 -8.90 -41.19 -19.66
C THR A 562 -7.38 -41.40 -19.67
N SER A 563 -6.64 -40.75 -20.58
CA SER A 563 -5.17 -40.83 -20.62
C SER A 563 -4.56 -40.27 -19.34
N ILE A 564 -5.00 -39.08 -18.89
CA ILE A 564 -4.55 -38.51 -17.61
C ILE A 564 -4.93 -39.43 -16.45
N PHE A 565 -6.14 -39.98 -16.41
CA PHE A 565 -6.52 -40.90 -15.34
C PHE A 565 -5.57 -42.10 -15.23
N ASN A 566 -5.27 -42.76 -16.35
CA ASN A 566 -4.40 -43.92 -16.37
C ASN A 566 -2.93 -43.57 -16.08
N GLU A 567 -2.40 -42.55 -16.75
CA GLU A 567 -0.97 -42.21 -16.66
C GLU A 567 -0.63 -41.43 -15.39
N TYR A 568 -1.50 -40.51 -14.97
CA TYR A 568 -1.30 -39.65 -13.81
C TYR A 568 -1.80 -40.29 -12.52
N ILE A 569 -3.09 -40.65 -12.44
CA ILE A 569 -3.71 -41.12 -11.18
C ILE A 569 -3.27 -42.55 -10.86
N LEU A 570 -3.36 -43.46 -11.83
CA LEU A 570 -3.00 -44.87 -11.63
C LEU A 570 -1.49 -45.12 -11.79
N GLY A 571 -0.83 -44.39 -12.69
CA GLY A 571 0.61 -44.52 -12.93
C GLY A 571 1.46 -43.69 -11.96
N ALA A 572 1.54 -42.38 -12.22
CA ALA A 572 2.45 -41.48 -11.51
C ALA A 572 2.15 -41.36 -10.01
N LEU A 573 0.87 -41.46 -9.62
CA LEU A 573 0.43 -41.42 -8.21
C LEU A 573 0.13 -42.81 -7.62
N SER A 574 0.64 -43.88 -8.24
CA SER A 574 0.41 -45.27 -7.80
C SER A 574 0.71 -45.50 -6.31
N GLY A 575 1.81 -44.96 -5.78
CA GLY A 575 2.21 -45.09 -4.37
C GLY A 575 1.75 -43.95 -3.44
N LYS A 576 0.93 -43.01 -3.92
CA LYS A 576 0.53 -41.81 -3.17
C LYS A 576 -0.92 -41.92 -2.68
N THR A 577 -1.26 -41.21 -1.60
CA THR A 577 -2.66 -41.10 -1.15
C THR A 577 -3.38 -40.07 -2.02
N VAL A 578 -4.53 -40.44 -2.60
CA VAL A 578 -5.29 -39.57 -3.51
C VAL A 578 -6.73 -39.45 -3.04
N LEU A 579 -7.23 -38.24 -2.86
CA LEU A 579 -8.65 -37.95 -2.67
C LEU A 579 -9.13 -37.16 -3.88
N LEU A 580 -9.97 -37.79 -4.71
CA LEU A 580 -10.44 -37.21 -5.97
C LEU A 580 -11.95 -36.98 -5.92
N VAL A 581 -12.36 -35.71 -6.03
CA VAL A 581 -13.74 -35.32 -6.25
C VAL A 581 -14.02 -35.43 -7.74
N THR A 582 -15.03 -36.22 -8.12
CA THR A 582 -15.44 -36.37 -9.53
C THR A 582 -16.95 -36.52 -9.65
N HIS A 583 -17.46 -36.00 -10.77
CA HIS A 583 -18.82 -36.23 -11.24
C HIS A 583 -18.89 -37.36 -12.29
N GLN A 584 -17.75 -37.83 -12.79
CA GLN A 584 -17.65 -38.91 -13.76
C GLN A 584 -17.61 -40.26 -13.04
N VAL A 585 -18.66 -41.05 -13.24
CA VAL A 585 -18.87 -42.35 -12.58
C VAL A 585 -17.95 -43.43 -13.15
N ASP A 586 -17.49 -43.26 -14.39
CA ASP A 586 -16.70 -44.26 -15.13
C ASP A 586 -15.39 -44.63 -14.42
N PHE A 587 -14.82 -43.69 -13.65
CA PHE A 587 -13.54 -43.90 -12.95
C PHE A 587 -13.67 -44.54 -11.57
N LEU A 588 -14.87 -44.66 -11.00
CA LEU A 588 -15.06 -45.08 -9.60
C LEU A 588 -14.60 -46.51 -9.33
N SER A 589 -14.68 -47.38 -10.34
CA SER A 589 -14.28 -48.80 -10.22
C SER A 589 -12.79 -49.00 -9.93
N ALA A 590 -11.95 -48.00 -10.19
CA ALA A 590 -10.51 -48.06 -10.00
C ALA A 590 -10.03 -47.47 -8.65
N PHE A 591 -10.95 -46.98 -7.80
CA PHE A 591 -10.62 -46.45 -6.47
C PHE A 591 -10.77 -47.54 -5.40
N ASP A 592 -9.97 -47.44 -4.34
CA ASP A 592 -9.99 -48.38 -3.21
C ASP A 592 -11.26 -48.20 -2.35
N SER A 593 -11.75 -46.96 -2.26
CA SER A 593 -12.96 -46.59 -1.51
C SER A 593 -13.69 -45.42 -2.16
N VAL A 594 -15.00 -45.35 -1.93
CA VAL A 594 -15.88 -44.27 -2.42
C VAL A 594 -16.65 -43.67 -1.25
N LEU A 595 -16.63 -42.35 -1.13
CA LEU A 595 -17.36 -41.55 -0.14
C LEU A 595 -18.58 -40.86 -0.76
#